data_AF-A0A660L4Q2-F1
#
_entry.id   AF-A0A660L4Q2-F1
#
_cell.length_a   1.000
_cell.length_b   1.000
_cell.length_c   1.000
_cell.angle_alpha   90.00
_cell.angle_beta   90.00
_cell.angle_gamma   90.00
#
_symmetry.space_group_name_H-M   'P 1'
#
loop_
_entity.id
_entity.type
_entity.pdbx_description
1 polymer ?
#
loop_
_entity_poly.entity_id
_entity_poly.type
_entity_poly.pdbx_seq_one_letter_code
_entity_poly.pdbx_strand_id
1 'polypeptide(L)'
;MPLAARARDVIEAKLSPEGTRRATLFEQLTVRRVRWETLVRMNRWLSAIGKVATTIYCCVIAALVIGVDIRPTVQDLLNSGRRIEHVAVLAILLPTLIFLLARSMIGWLRWKVQRELWRRDVERLGGTS
;
A
#
# COMPACT_ATOMS: atom_id res chain seq x y z
N MET A 1 -36.79 -14.86 17.16
CA MET A 1 -35.42 -14.30 17.09
C MET A 1 -35.42 -13.12 16.12
N PRO A 2 -35.02 -11.91 16.53
CA PRO A 2 -35.13 -10.72 15.70
C PRO A 2 -34.14 -10.77 14.53
N LEU A 3 -34.57 -10.38 13.34
CA LEU A 3 -33.79 -10.36 12.09
C LEU A 3 -32.43 -9.65 12.22
N ALA A 4 -32.34 -8.68 13.13
CA ALA A 4 -31.10 -7.98 13.47
C ALA A 4 -30.00 -8.90 14.01
N ALA A 5 -30.35 -9.94 14.78
CA ALA A 5 -29.38 -10.91 15.30
C ALA A 5 -28.80 -11.78 14.18
N ARG A 6 -29.64 -12.25 13.25
CA ARG A 6 -29.20 -13.00 12.07
C ARG A 6 -28.33 -12.16 11.13
N ALA A 7 -28.66 -10.89 10.93
CA ALA A 7 -27.85 -9.98 10.12
C ALA A 7 -26.48 -9.75 10.78
N ARG A 8 -26.45 -9.59 12.11
CA ARG A 8 -25.20 -9.49 12.87
C ARG A 8 -24.36 -10.75 12.75
N ASP A 9 -24.93 -11.93 12.95
CA ASP A 9 -24.22 -13.21 12.84
C ASP A 9 -23.66 -13.44 11.43
N VAL A 10 -24.39 -13.07 10.38
CA VAL A 10 -23.91 -13.20 8.99
C VAL A 10 -22.80 -12.19 8.69
N ILE A 11 -22.92 -10.96 9.19
CA ILE A 11 -21.87 -9.94 9.07
C ILE A 11 -20.64 -10.35 9.87
N GLU A 12 -20.80 -10.89 11.06
CA GLU A 12 -19.75 -11.37 11.96
C GLU A 12 -19.13 -12.67 11.46
N ALA A 13 -19.88 -13.52 10.75
CA ALA A 13 -19.35 -14.70 10.04
C ALA A 13 -18.63 -14.35 8.73
N LYS A 14 -19.01 -13.25 8.05
CA LYS A 14 -18.27 -12.76 6.86
C LYS A 14 -17.08 -11.86 7.21
N LEU A 15 -17.17 -11.11 8.31
CA LEU A 15 -16.07 -10.42 8.95
C LEU A 15 -15.29 -11.35 9.89
N SER A 16 -15.70 -12.61 10.00
CA SER A 16 -15.04 -13.61 10.80
C SER A 16 -13.58 -13.65 10.36
N PRO A 17 -12.64 -13.49 11.31
CA PRO A 17 -11.22 -13.44 11.01
C PRO A 17 -10.73 -14.72 10.32
N GLU A 18 -11.52 -15.80 10.30
CA GLU A 18 -11.21 -17.09 9.66
C GLU A 18 -11.06 -17.01 8.13
N GLY A 19 -11.91 -16.24 7.44
CA GLY A 19 -11.78 -16.02 6.00
C GLY A 19 -10.51 -15.24 5.66
N THR A 20 -10.11 -14.33 6.54
CA THR A 20 -8.84 -13.58 6.44
C THR A 20 -7.65 -14.34 7.02
N ARG A 21 -7.85 -15.53 7.62
CA ARG A 21 -6.85 -16.40 8.25
C ARG A 21 -6.27 -17.46 7.32
N ARG A 22 -6.95 -17.77 6.21
CA ARG A 22 -6.40 -18.68 5.19
C ARG A 22 -5.35 -17.99 4.35
N ALA A 23 -4.16 -18.58 4.31
CA ALA A 23 -3.07 -18.05 3.51
C ALA A 23 -3.45 -18.23 2.05
N THR A 24 -3.41 -17.16 1.27
CA THR A 24 -3.49 -17.32 -0.18
C THR A 24 -2.29 -18.15 -0.66
N LEU A 25 -2.43 -18.94 -1.74
CA LEU A 25 -1.34 -19.79 -2.26
C LEU A 25 -0.04 -18.99 -2.48
N PHE A 26 -0.17 -17.74 -2.89
CA PHE A 26 0.95 -16.81 -3.02
C PHE A 26 1.61 -16.49 -1.67
N GLU A 27 0.84 -16.26 -0.61
CA GLU A 27 1.34 -16.03 0.76
C GLU A 27 2.01 -17.27 1.34
N GLN A 28 1.51 -18.48 1.02
CA GLN A 28 2.14 -19.73 1.41
C GLN A 28 3.50 -19.94 0.74
N LEU A 29 3.64 -19.56 -0.53
CA LEU A 29 4.88 -19.75 -1.29
C LEU A 29 5.93 -18.66 -1.03
N THR A 30 5.50 -17.41 -0.84
CA THR A 30 6.42 -16.27 -0.65
C THR A 30 6.60 -15.90 0.82
N VAL A 31 5.52 -15.53 1.52
CA VAL A 31 5.61 -14.88 2.84
C VAL A 31 5.86 -15.90 3.96
N ARG A 32 5.30 -17.12 3.85
CA ARG A 32 5.48 -18.18 4.87
C ARG A 32 6.95 -18.61 5.02
N ARG A 33 7.75 -18.53 3.96
CA ARG A 33 9.19 -18.87 3.97
C ARG A 33 10.08 -17.76 4.52
N VAL A 34 9.55 -16.55 4.68
CA VAL A 34 10.31 -15.40 5.17
C VAL A 34 10.47 -15.50 6.70
N ARG A 35 11.70 -15.32 7.19
CA ARG A 35 12.00 -15.29 8.62
C ARG A 35 11.22 -14.17 9.32
N TRP A 36 10.85 -14.43 10.57
CA TRP A 36 10.10 -13.48 11.39
C TRP A 36 10.74 -12.09 11.44
N GLU A 37 12.05 -12.03 11.68
CA GLU A 37 12.82 -10.78 11.73
C GLU A 37 12.75 -10.00 10.41
N THR A 38 12.81 -10.70 9.28
CA THR A 38 12.69 -10.10 7.95
C THR A 38 11.30 -9.51 7.73
N LEU A 39 10.23 -10.17 8.20
CA LEU A 39 8.87 -9.62 8.14
C LEU A 39 8.71 -8.35 9.00
N VAL A 40 9.25 -8.36 10.22
CA VAL A 40 9.25 -7.17 11.10
C VAL A 40 10.04 -6.03 10.46
N ARG A 41 11.20 -6.33 9.86
CA ARG A 41 12.04 -5.34 9.16
C ARG A 41 11.31 -4.79 7.92
N MET A 42 10.68 -5.63 7.10
CA MET A 42 9.85 -5.20 5.97
C MET A 42 8.71 -4.28 6.40
N ASN A 43 8.00 -4.59 7.49
CA ASN A 43 6.94 -3.73 8.00
C ASN A 43 7.47 -2.32 8.40
N ARG A 44 8.64 -2.25 9.04
CA ARG A 44 9.29 -0.96 9.38
C ARG A 44 9.71 -0.20 8.13
N TRP A 45 10.34 -0.86 7.16
CA TRP A 45 10.74 -0.23 5.90
C TRP A 45 9.55 0.27 5.09
N LEU A 46 8.47 -0.52 4.98
CA LEU A 46 7.25 -0.10 4.30
C LEU A 46 6.63 1.16 4.94
N SER A 47 6.70 1.27 6.27
CA SER A 47 6.28 2.48 6.97
C SER A 47 7.18 3.67 6.65
N ALA A 48 8.50 3.49 6.67
CA ALA A 48 9.46 4.54 6.35
C ALA A 48 9.33 5.02 4.90
N ILE A 49 9.28 4.09 3.94
CA ILE A 49 9.10 4.37 2.51
C ILE A 49 7.78 5.11 2.28
N GLY A 50 6.69 4.72 2.96
CA GLY A 50 5.41 5.43 2.87
C GLY A 50 5.51 6.90 3.31
N LYS A 51 6.25 7.18 4.39
CA LYS A 51 6.50 8.56 4.85
C LYS A 51 7.35 9.33 3.85
N VAL A 52 8.47 8.75 3.40
CA VAL A 52 9.38 9.36 2.42
C VAL A 52 8.65 9.68 1.12
N ALA A 53 7.86 8.74 0.58
CA ALA A 53 7.07 8.97 -0.62
C ALA A 53 6.06 10.11 -0.44
N THR A 54 5.44 10.22 0.73
CA THR A 54 4.50 11.31 1.05
C THR A 54 5.24 12.64 1.13
N THR A 55 6.39 12.70 1.80
CA THR A 55 7.23 13.90 1.88
C THR A 55 7.66 14.37 0.49
N ILE A 56 8.16 13.45 -0.36
CA ILE A 56 8.55 13.76 -1.73
C ILE A 56 7.35 14.32 -2.51
N TYR A 57 6.20 13.66 -2.44
CA TYR A 57 5.00 14.13 -3.13
C TYR A 57 4.57 15.53 -2.67
N CYS A 58 4.60 15.81 -1.35
CA CYS A 58 4.33 17.14 -0.82
C CYS A 58 5.32 18.18 -1.35
N CYS A 59 6.62 17.85 -1.45
CA CYS A 59 7.62 18.74 -2.04
C CYS A 59 7.33 19.02 -3.53
N VAL A 60 6.94 18.00 -4.30
CA VAL A 60 6.56 18.17 -5.72
C VAL A 60 5.34 19.08 -5.85
N ILE A 61 4.29 18.86 -5.06
CA ILE A 61 3.10 19.73 -5.08
C ILE A 61 3.43 21.15 -4.63
N ALA A 62 4.25 21.33 -3.60
CA ALA A 62 4.70 22.65 -3.16
C ALA A 62 5.48 23.38 -4.25
N ALA A 63 6.41 22.69 -4.94
CA ALA A 63 7.15 23.26 -6.06
C ALA A 63 6.22 23.68 -7.21
N LEU A 64 5.21 22.86 -7.53
CA LEU A 64 4.19 23.18 -8.53
C LEU A 64 3.36 24.42 -8.14
N VAL A 65 2.94 24.52 -6.87
CA VAL A 65 2.15 25.65 -6.36
C VAL A 65 2.95 26.96 -6.35
N ILE A 66 4.24 26.89 -6.04
CA ILE A 66 5.15 28.05 -6.05
C ILE A 66 5.47 28.50 -7.50
N GLY A 67 5.04 27.74 -8.50
CA GLY A 67 5.25 28.07 -9.91
C GLY A 67 6.66 27.76 -10.41
N VAL A 68 7.36 26.83 -9.76
CA VAL A 68 8.62 26.29 -10.30
C VAL A 68 8.32 25.71 -11.68
N ASP A 69 9.03 26.16 -12.71
CA ASP A 69 8.75 25.74 -14.09
C ASP A 69 9.29 24.32 -14.32
N ILE A 70 8.43 23.33 -14.05
CA ILE A 70 8.74 21.89 -14.22
C ILE A 70 8.52 21.43 -15.67
N ARG A 71 7.96 22.30 -16.52
CA ARG A 71 7.70 22.04 -17.94
C ARG A 71 8.91 21.50 -18.71
N PRO A 72 10.10 22.11 -18.66
CA PRO A 72 11.28 21.59 -19.37
C PRO A 72 11.64 20.18 -18.92
N THR A 73 11.62 19.89 -17.61
CA THR A 73 11.95 18.55 -17.10
C THR A 73 10.97 17.48 -17.56
N VAL A 74 9.66 17.77 -17.59
CA VAL A 74 8.64 16.81 -18.08
C VAL A 74 8.74 16.62 -19.59
N GLN A 75 9.04 17.69 -20.33
CA GLN A 75 9.17 17.66 -21.78
C GLN A 75 10.42 16.88 -22.22
N ASP A 76 11.53 17.04 -21.50
CA ASP A 76 12.76 16.25 -21.69
C ASP A 76 12.55 14.78 -21.30
N LEU A 77 11.84 14.51 -20.20
CA LEU A 77 11.55 13.14 -19.75
C LEU A 77 10.67 12.37 -20.74
N LEU A 78 9.70 13.03 -21.35
CA LEU A 78 8.78 12.42 -22.32
C LEU A 78 9.35 12.35 -23.75
N ASN A 79 10.53 12.96 -23.97
CA ASN A 79 11.33 12.92 -25.20
C ASN A 79 10.47 12.98 -26.49
N SER A 80 9.48 13.88 -26.49
CA SER A 80 8.62 14.10 -27.64
C SER A 80 9.07 15.38 -28.31
N GLY A 81 9.68 15.31 -29.50
CA GLY A 81 10.05 16.48 -30.31
C GLY A 81 8.86 17.35 -30.76
N ARG A 82 7.69 17.24 -30.13
CA ARG A 82 6.49 18.04 -30.31
C ARG A 82 6.12 18.71 -28.97
N ARG A 83 5.67 19.97 -29.03
CA ARG A 83 5.09 20.65 -27.86
C ARG A 83 3.82 19.92 -27.46
N ILE A 84 3.81 19.33 -26.27
CA ILE A 84 2.61 18.74 -25.69
C ILE A 84 1.70 19.89 -25.27
N GLU A 85 0.46 19.92 -25.75
CA GLU A 85 -0.48 21.02 -25.49
C GLU A 85 -0.96 21.06 -24.02
N HIS A 86 -0.84 19.92 -23.32
CA HIS A 86 -1.27 19.72 -21.94
C HIS A 86 -0.12 19.33 -20.98
N VAL A 87 1.11 19.84 -21.17
CA VAL A 87 2.27 19.54 -20.28
C VAL A 87 1.93 19.80 -18.81
N ALA A 88 1.24 20.90 -18.51
CA ALA A 88 0.91 21.26 -17.12
C ALA A 88 0.00 20.21 -16.45
N VAL A 89 -0.96 19.66 -17.19
CA VAL A 89 -1.83 18.58 -16.68
C VAL A 89 -1.02 17.32 -16.46
N LEU A 90 -0.14 16.93 -17.40
CA LEU A 90 0.75 15.78 -17.24
C LEU A 90 1.72 15.96 -16.06
N ALA A 91 2.26 17.16 -15.85
CA ALA A 91 3.17 17.48 -14.77
C ALA A 91 2.53 17.32 -13.38
N ILE A 92 1.20 17.41 -13.28
CA ILE A 92 0.46 17.16 -12.05
C ILE A 92 -0.02 15.70 -12.00
N LEU A 93 -0.68 15.24 -13.07
CA LEU A 93 -1.34 13.95 -13.13
C LEU A 93 -0.34 12.79 -12.96
N LEU A 94 0.82 12.88 -13.59
CA LEU A 94 1.83 11.82 -13.60
C LEU A 94 2.41 11.56 -12.20
N PRO A 95 2.93 12.56 -11.46
CA PRO A 95 3.37 12.34 -10.08
C PRO A 95 2.22 11.95 -9.15
N THR A 96 1.00 12.48 -9.33
CA THR A 96 -0.16 12.07 -8.54
C THR A 96 -0.52 10.60 -8.74
N LEU A 97 -0.55 10.11 -9.98
CA LEU A 97 -0.82 8.70 -10.28
C LEU A 97 0.27 7.79 -9.71
N ILE A 98 1.54 8.16 -9.89
CA ILE A 98 2.68 7.41 -9.31
C ILE A 98 2.55 7.36 -7.79
N PHE A 99 2.24 8.48 -7.14
CA PHE A 99 2.07 8.54 -5.70
C PHE A 99 0.90 7.65 -5.23
N LEU A 100 -0.25 7.72 -5.90
CA LEU A 100 -1.41 6.88 -5.58
C LEU A 100 -1.11 5.39 -5.74
N LEU A 101 -0.44 5.00 -6.82
CA LEU A 101 -0.04 3.62 -7.06
C LEU A 101 0.96 3.14 -6.00
N ALA A 102 1.99 3.93 -5.71
CA ALA A 102 2.97 3.62 -4.67
C ALA A 102 2.29 3.49 -3.31
N ARG A 103 1.39 4.43 -2.96
CA ARG A 103 0.69 4.42 -1.67
C ARG A 103 -0.24 3.23 -1.52
N SER A 104 -0.96 2.89 -2.59
CA SER A 104 -1.86 1.72 -2.64
C SER A 104 -1.07 0.43 -2.53
N MET A 105 0.04 0.31 -3.25
CA MET A 105 0.92 -0.86 -3.20
C MET A 105 1.55 -1.04 -1.82
N ILE A 106 2.05 0.03 -1.18
CA ILE A 106 2.58 0.00 0.19
C ILE A 106 1.49 -0.43 1.18
N GLY A 107 0.26 0.10 1.04
CA GLY A 107 -0.88 -0.29 1.86
C GLY A 107 -1.19 -1.78 1.76
N TRP A 108 -1.26 -2.30 0.53
CA TRP A 108 -1.51 -3.70 0.25
C TRP A 108 -0.41 -4.62 0.80
N LEU A 109 0.87 -4.29 0.56
CA LEU A 109 2.02 -5.01 1.10
C LEU A 109 2.00 -5.05 2.63
N ARG A 110 1.74 -3.91 3.27
CA ARG A 110 1.68 -3.82 4.74
C ARG A 110 0.56 -4.67 5.31
N TRP A 111 -0.63 -4.62 4.70
CA TRP A 111 -1.75 -5.45 5.09
C TRP A 111 -1.44 -6.94 4.99
N LYS A 112 -0.71 -7.37 3.94
CA LYS A 112 -0.23 -8.77 3.84
C LYS A 112 0.76 -9.13 4.95
N VAL A 113 1.77 -8.30 5.18
CA VAL A 113 2.78 -8.55 6.23
C VAL A 113 2.14 -8.59 7.62
N GLN A 114 1.24 -7.65 7.93
CA GLN A 114 0.55 -7.61 9.22
C GLN A 114 -0.33 -8.84 9.45
N ARG A 115 -1.04 -9.32 8.42
CA ARG A 115 -1.84 -10.54 8.53
C ARG A 115 -0.98 -11.77 8.80
N GLU A 116 0.17 -11.89 8.16
CA GLU A 116 1.07 -13.02 8.42
C GLU A 116 1.69 -12.95 9.82
N LEU A 117 2.11 -11.76 10.26
CA LEU A 117 2.62 -11.56 11.62
C LEU A 117 1.57 -11.99 12.65
N TRP A 118 0.33 -11.52 12.50
CA TRP A 118 -0.77 -11.87 13.40
C TRP A 118 -1.05 -13.37 13.44
N ARG A 119 -1.03 -14.06 12.29
CA ARG A 119 -1.27 -15.52 12.26
C ARG A 119 -0.20 -16.31 13.00
N ARG A 120 1.08 -16.01 12.77
CA ARG A 120 2.17 -16.69 13.47
C ARG A 120 2.18 -16.38 14.97
N ASP A 121 1.76 -15.17 15.34
CA ASP A 121 1.63 -14.79 16.75
C ASP A 121 0.53 -15.61 17.44
N VAL A 122 -0.61 -15.79 16.78
CA VAL A 122 -1.69 -16.65 17.29
C VAL A 122 -1.29 -18.13 17.30
N GLU A 123 -0.55 -18.63 16.30
CA GLU A 123 -0.01 -20.00 16.31
C GLU A 123 0.96 -20.24 17.50
N ARG A 124 1.80 -19.25 17.85
CA ARG A 124 2.70 -19.32 19.01
C ARG A 124 1.93 -19.37 20.33
N LEU A 125 0.88 -18.55 20.46
CA LEU A 125 0.04 -18.48 21.66
C LEU A 125 -0.89 -19.70 21.81
N GLY A 126 -1.31 -20.32 20.70
CA GLY A 126 -2.16 -21.52 20.72
C GLY A 126 -1.40 -22.84 20.88
N GLY A 127 -0.07 -22.85 20.72
CA GLY A 127 0.77 -24.03 20.94
C GLY A 127 1.31 -24.16 22.38
N THR A 128 0.93 -23.25 23.27
CA THR A 128 1.34 -23.22 24.69
C THR A 128 0.24 -23.72 25.64
N SER A 129 -0.85 -24.27 25.10
CA SER A 129 -1.92 -24.95 25.84
C SER A 129 -1.84 -26.47 25.74
#